data_AF-A0AAN0WA55-F1
#
_entry.id   AF-A0AAN0WA55-F1
#
_cell.length_a   1.000
_cell.length_b   1.000
_cell.length_c   1.000
_cell.angle_alpha   90.00
_cell.angle_beta   90.00
_cell.angle_gamma   90.00
#
_symmetry.space_group_name_H-M   'P 1'
#
loop_
_entity.id
_entity.type
_entity.pdbx_description
1 polymer ?
#
loop_
_entity_poly.entity_id
_entity_poly.type
_entity_poly.pdbx_seq_one_letter_code
_entity_poly.pdbx_strand_id
1 'polypeptide(L)'
;MHVKVIVLVLWIIFLFFLENIVRKRLNIPKQKGWNNKYVNKLHKWGNRIIIFSYTVVIIICSFLSNPLYMGFLPFLFLITLYSFESYMEWKYDRESKEFLISLGGTISLMITGIILYFLI
;
A
#
# COMPACT_ATOMS: atom_id res chain seq x y z
N MET A 1 8.65 -25.72 1.72
CA MET A 1 7.54 -24.92 2.30
C MET A 1 8.01 -24.05 3.47
N HIS A 2 8.68 -24.60 4.49
CA HIS A 2 9.15 -23.83 5.67
C HIS A 2 10.10 -22.67 5.36
N VAL A 3 11.07 -22.86 4.45
CA VAL A 3 12.02 -21.80 4.08
C VAL A 3 11.33 -20.58 3.45
N LYS A 4 10.35 -20.79 2.55
CA LYS A 4 9.60 -19.72 1.88
C LYS A 4 8.81 -18.85 2.89
N VAL A 5 8.20 -19.48 3.90
CA VAL A 5 7.48 -18.80 4.96
C VAL A 5 8.43 -18.00 5.85
N ILE A 6 9.60 -18.57 6.20
CA ILE A 6 10.62 -17.86 6.99
C ILE A 6 11.10 -16.60 6.26
N VAL A 7 11.34 -16.67 4.95
CA VAL A 7 11.73 -15.51 4.13
C VAL A 7 10.67 -14.41 4.19
N LEU A 8 9.38 -14.75 4.07
CA LEU A 8 8.29 -13.78 4.15
C LEU A 8 8.18 -13.14 5.55
N VAL A 9 8.34 -13.93 6.62
CA VAL A 9 8.31 -13.40 8.00
C VAL A 9 9.47 -12.43 8.22
N LEU A 10 10.68 -12.80 7.81
CA LEU A 10 11.85 -11.92 7.91
C LEU A 10 11.67 -10.63 7.09
N TRP A 11 11.08 -10.72 5.90
CA TRP A 11 10.77 -9.57 5.07
C TRP A 11 9.77 -8.62 5.73
N ILE A 12 8.69 -9.13 6.32
CA ILE A 12 7.70 -8.30 7.04
C ILE A 12 8.34 -7.62 8.25
N ILE A 13 9.16 -8.34 9.02
CA ILE A 13 9.90 -7.78 10.15
C ILE A 13 10.82 -6.66 9.66
N PHE A 14 11.56 -6.89 8.58
CA PHE A 14 12.44 -5.89 7.98
C PHE A 14 11.68 -4.62 7.56
N LEU A 15 10.54 -4.74 6.88
CA LEU A 15 9.70 -3.60 6.48
C LEU A 15 9.24 -2.78 7.70
N PHE A 16 8.81 -3.45 8.77
CA PHE A 16 8.40 -2.79 10.00
C PHE A 16 9.53 -1.97 10.64
N PHE A 17 10.74 -2.54 10.71
CA PHE A 17 11.91 -1.81 11.20
C PHE A 17 12.29 -0.65 10.28
N LEU A 18 12.26 -0.87 8.97
CA LEU A 18 12.61 0.14 7.97
C LEU A 18 11.70 1.37 8.07
N GLU A 19 10.38 1.19 8.16
CA GLU A 19 9.45 2.31 8.35
C GLU A 19 9.80 3.09 9.64
N ASN A 20 10.03 2.38 10.74
CA ASN A 20 10.30 3.00 12.03
C ASN A 20 11.63 3.77 12.02
N ILE A 21 12.64 3.28 11.30
CA ILE A 21 13.92 3.97 11.07
C ILE A 21 13.72 5.23 10.23
N VAL A 22 13.00 5.12 9.11
CA VAL A 22 12.72 6.25 8.20
C VAL A 22 11.97 7.36 8.92
N ARG A 23 10.92 7.02 9.68
CA ARG A 23 10.16 7.99 10.48
C ARG A 23 11.05 8.72 11.49
N LYS A 24 11.92 8.00 12.21
CA LYS A 24 12.87 8.60 13.17
C LYS A 24 13.91 9.50 12.48
N ARG A 25 14.46 9.07 11.34
CA ARG A 25 15.49 9.84 10.61
C ARG A 25 14.95 11.13 10.02
N LEU A 26 13.69 11.12 9.60
CA LEU A 26 13.05 12.26 8.94
C LEU A 26 12.21 13.13 9.88
N ASN A 27 12.16 12.79 11.18
CA ASN A 27 11.32 13.42 12.20
C ASN A 27 9.84 13.47 11.80
N ILE A 28 9.34 12.39 11.19
CA ILE A 28 7.93 12.28 10.77
C ILE A 28 7.12 11.77 11.96
N PRO A 29 6.18 12.57 12.50
CA PRO A 29 5.32 12.10 13.59
C PRO A 29 4.48 10.92 13.10
N LYS A 30 4.16 9.96 13.98
CA LYS A 30 3.19 8.92 13.60
C LYS A 30 1.82 9.56 13.39
N GLN A 31 1.17 9.23 12.28
CA GLN A 31 -0.24 9.61 12.03
C GLN A 31 -1.14 9.22 13.22
N LYS A 32 -1.94 10.18 13.69
CA LYS A 32 -2.95 9.98 14.76
C LYS A 32 -4.19 9.28 14.20
N GLY A 33 -4.09 7.96 13.98
CA GLY A 33 -5.23 7.07 13.70
C GLY A 33 -5.91 7.25 12.33
N TRP A 34 -6.85 6.34 12.01
CA TRP A 34 -7.54 6.30 10.70
C TRP A 34 -8.39 7.53 10.37
N ASN A 35 -8.94 8.24 11.37
CA ASN A 35 -9.83 9.38 11.13
C ASN A 35 -9.10 10.63 10.61
N ASN A 36 -7.83 10.82 10.96
CA ASN A 36 -7.03 11.98 10.54
C ASN A 36 -6.08 11.67 9.38
N LYS A 37 -6.25 10.53 8.70
CA LYS A 37 -5.39 10.11 7.59
C LYS A 37 -5.56 11.00 6.34
N TYR A 38 -6.76 11.56 6.13
CA TYR A 38 -7.06 12.29 4.90
C TYR A 38 -6.71 13.78 5.00
N VAL A 39 -5.83 14.24 4.10
CA VAL A 39 -5.41 15.65 4.01
C VAL A 39 -6.52 16.61 3.59
N ASN A 40 -7.53 16.13 2.84
CA ASN A 40 -8.68 16.94 2.44
C ASN A 40 -9.90 16.07 2.05
N LYS A 41 -11.04 16.71 1.74
CA LYS A 41 -12.27 16.02 1.32
C LYS A 41 -12.09 15.25 0.00
N LEU A 42 -11.28 15.76 -0.93
CA LEU A 42 -10.99 15.09 -2.21
C LEU A 42 -10.21 13.80 -2.00
N HIS A 43 -9.26 13.77 -1.08
CA HIS A 43 -8.49 12.58 -0.72
C HIS A 43 -9.45 11.51 -0.18
N LYS A 44 -10.33 11.89 0.75
CA LYS A 44 -11.34 10.97 1.30
C LYS A 44 -12.28 10.40 0.23
N TRP A 45 -12.78 11.24 -0.68
CA TRP A 45 -13.65 10.79 -1.76
C TRP A 45 -12.92 9.96 -2.81
N GLY A 46 -11.71 10.36 -3.20
CA GLY A 46 -10.88 9.62 -4.15
C GLY A 46 -10.55 8.22 -3.64
N ASN A 47 -10.17 8.09 -2.36
CA ASN A 47 -9.90 6.80 -1.73
C ASN A 47 -11.16 5.90 -1.76
N ARG A 48 -12.34 6.47 -1.43
CA ARG A 48 -13.63 5.75 -1.55
C ARG A 48 -13.95 5.30 -2.98
N ILE A 49 -13.70 6.16 -3.98
CA ILE A 49 -13.93 5.83 -5.39
C ILE A 49 -13.00 4.69 -5.82
N ILE A 50 -11.72 4.74 -5.46
CA ILE A 50 -10.75 3.68 -5.77
C ILE A 50 -11.22 2.35 -5.16
N ILE A 51 -11.55 2.33 -3.86
CA ILE A 51 -12.04 1.13 -3.17
C ILE A 51 -13.31 0.58 -3.84
N PHE A 52 -14.28 1.46 -4.15
CA PHE A 52 -15.52 1.06 -4.80
C PHE A 52 -15.27 0.47 -6.19
N SER A 53 -14.45 1.15 -7.01
CA SER A 53 -14.11 0.69 -8.36
C SER A 53 -13.45 -0.68 -8.36
N TYR A 54 -12.48 -0.92 -7.46
CA TYR A 54 -11.81 -2.21 -7.36
C TYR A 54 -12.71 -3.31 -6.81
N THR A 55 -13.62 -2.98 -5.89
CA THR A 55 -14.66 -3.92 -5.43
C THR A 55 -15.51 -4.42 -6.59
N VAL A 56 -15.97 -3.51 -7.46
CA VAL A 56 -16.74 -3.87 -8.66
C VAL A 56 -15.93 -4.75 -9.61
N VAL A 57 -14.67 -4.41 -9.86
CA VAL A 57 -13.77 -5.21 -10.72
C VAL A 57 -13.57 -6.61 -10.14
N ILE A 58 -13.33 -6.75 -8.84
CA ILE A 58 -13.17 -8.06 -8.18
C ILE A 58 -14.44 -8.90 -8.34
N ILE A 59 -15.63 -8.31 -8.13
CA ILE A 59 -16.90 -8.99 -8.31
C ILE A 59 -17.04 -9.49 -9.75
N ILE A 60 -16.80 -8.64 -10.75
CA ILE A 60 -16.88 -9.03 -12.17
C ILE A 60 -15.88 -10.16 -12.47
N CYS A 61 -14.61 -10.01 -12.07
CA CYS A 61 -13.57 -11.01 -12.29
C CYS A 61 -13.90 -12.35 -11.62
N SER A 62 -14.61 -12.35 -10.49
CA SER A 62 -15.03 -13.58 -9.80
C SER A 62 -16.00 -14.42 -10.64
N PHE A 63 -16.83 -13.79 -11.49
CA PHE A 63 -17.72 -14.50 -12.41
C PHE A 63 -17.00 -15.03 -13.65
N LEU A 64 -15.90 -14.40 -14.07
CA LEU A 64 -15.14 -14.82 -15.26
C LEU A 64 -14.16 -15.98 -15.00
N SER A 65 -14.04 -16.47 -13.76
CA SER A 65 -13.27 -17.68 -13.39
C SER A 65 -11.81 -17.72 -13.88
N ASN A 66 -11.17 -16.55 -14.03
CA ASN A 66 -9.82 -16.48 -14.58
C ASN A 66 -8.77 -16.30 -13.46
N PRO A 67 -7.90 -17.31 -13.22
CA PRO A 67 -7.03 -17.37 -12.05
C PRO A 67 -5.94 -16.30 -12.03
N LEU A 68 -5.59 -15.70 -13.17
CA LEU A 68 -4.62 -14.59 -13.23
C LEU A 68 -5.08 -13.37 -12.43
N TYR A 69 -6.39 -13.10 -12.38
CA TYR A 69 -6.93 -11.95 -11.65
C TYR A 69 -6.94 -12.16 -10.14
N MET A 70 -6.96 -13.40 -9.65
CA MET A 70 -7.00 -13.66 -8.20
C MET A 70 -5.67 -13.38 -7.49
N GLY A 71 -4.54 -13.52 -8.19
CA GLY A 71 -3.20 -13.32 -7.59
C GLY A 71 -2.73 -11.86 -7.59
N PHE A 72 -2.79 -11.18 -8.74
CA PHE A 72 -2.14 -9.87 -8.92
C PHE A 72 -3.05 -8.67 -8.63
N LEU A 73 -4.37 -8.83 -8.77
CA LEU A 73 -5.33 -7.73 -8.60
C LEU A 73 -5.29 -7.08 -7.20
N PRO A 74 -5.13 -7.83 -6.09
CA PRO A 74 -4.96 -7.24 -4.76
C PRO A 74 -3.70 -6.36 -4.64
N PHE A 75 -2.60 -6.75 -5.29
CA PHE A 75 -1.37 -5.94 -5.29
C PHE A 75 -1.54 -4.66 -6.11
N LEU A 76 -2.14 -4.75 -7.29
CA LEU A 76 -2.46 -3.58 -8.11
C LEU A 76 -3.37 -2.60 -7.37
N PHE A 77 -4.37 -3.12 -6.66
CA PHE A 77 -5.24 -2.33 -5.80
C PHE A 77 -4.44 -1.55 -4.74
N LEU A 78 -3.63 -2.26 -3.94
CA LEU A 78 -2.85 -1.63 -2.88
C LEU A 78 -1.84 -0.60 -3.43
N ILE A 79 -1.15 -0.93 -4.53
CA ILE A 79 -0.23 0.00 -5.20
C ILE A 79 -0.96 1.27 -5.65
N THR A 80 -2.13 1.13 -6.27
CA THR A 80 -2.93 2.28 -6.72
C THR A 80 -3.35 3.14 -5.53
N LEU A 81 -3.79 2.50 -4.44
CA LEU A 81 -4.22 3.17 -3.22
C LEU A 81 -3.08 3.98 -2.58
N TYR A 82 -1.94 3.34 -2.30
CA TYR A 82 -0.79 3.99 -1.67
C TYR A 82 -0.16 5.06 -2.57
N SER A 83 -0.16 4.85 -3.89
CA SER A 83 0.30 5.88 -4.84
C SER A 83 -0.60 7.11 -4.82
N PHE A 84 -1.92 6.91 -4.77
CA PHE A 84 -2.87 8.01 -4.66
C PHE A 84 -2.72 8.75 -3.32
N GLU A 85 -2.57 8.02 -2.21
CA GLU A 85 -2.34 8.61 -0.89
C GLU A 85 -1.06 9.46 -0.88
N SER A 86 0.05 8.91 -1.40
CA SER A 86 1.33 9.61 -1.52
C SER A 86 1.21 10.87 -2.38
N TYR A 87 0.52 10.80 -3.52
CA TYR A 87 0.29 11.97 -4.38
C TYR A 87 -0.52 13.06 -3.68
N MET A 88 -1.59 12.69 -2.97
CA MET A 88 -2.43 13.64 -2.23
C MET A 88 -1.66 14.28 -1.08
N GLU A 89 -0.91 13.49 -0.31
CA GLU A 89 -0.06 13.99 0.78
C GLU A 89 1.03 14.92 0.23
N TRP A 90 1.71 14.57 -0.86
CA TRP A 90 2.74 15.42 -1.46
C TRP A 90 2.18 16.75 -1.95
N LYS A 91 0.98 16.73 -2.55
CA LYS A 91 0.36 17.91 -3.15
C LYS A 91 -0.29 18.84 -2.12
N TYR A 92 -0.88 18.30 -1.05
CA TYR A 92 -1.73 19.06 -0.12
C TYR A 92 -1.18 19.14 1.31
N ASP A 93 -0.22 18.29 1.70
CA ASP A 93 0.37 18.26 3.05
C ASP A 93 1.86 17.90 2.99
N ARG A 94 2.63 18.72 2.27
CA ARG A 94 4.05 18.46 2.04
C ARG A 94 4.91 18.60 3.31
N GLU A 95 4.45 19.41 4.28
CA GLU A 95 5.16 19.70 5.52
C GLU A 95 5.22 18.49 6.46
N SER A 96 4.16 17.68 6.51
CA SER A 96 4.13 16.47 7.34
C SER A 96 5.11 15.39 6.85
N LYS A 97 5.48 15.44 5.57
CA LYS A 97 6.33 14.45 4.88
C LYS A 97 5.78 13.01 4.91
N GLU A 98 4.52 12.81 5.31
CA GLU A 98 3.88 11.49 5.30
C GLU A 98 3.88 10.88 3.89
N PHE A 99 3.86 11.72 2.85
CA PHE A 99 3.98 11.28 1.45
C PHE A 99 5.20 10.39 1.20
N LEU A 100 6.32 10.59 1.93
CA LEU A 100 7.52 9.75 1.83
C LEU A 100 7.29 8.35 2.40
N ILE A 101 6.51 8.24 3.47
CA ILE A 101 6.14 6.95 4.05
C ILE A 101 5.18 6.22 3.11
N SER A 102 4.15 6.92 2.61
CA SER A 102 3.20 6.37 1.64
C SER A 102 3.90 5.92 0.34
N LEU A 103 4.87 6.72 -0.16
CA LEU A 103 5.67 6.37 -1.33
C LEU A 103 6.56 5.14 -1.06
N GLY A 104 7.23 5.10 0.10
CA GLY A 104 8.01 3.96 0.54
C GLY A 104 7.16 2.69 0.66
N GLY A 105 5.91 2.83 1.11
CA GLY A 105 4.90 1.77 1.13
C GLY A 105 4.60 1.25 -0.27
N THR A 106 4.36 2.14 -1.25
CA THR A 106 4.16 1.75 -2.66
C THR A 106 5.35 0.94 -3.21
N ILE A 107 6.58 1.41 -2.99
CA ILE A 107 7.79 0.72 -3.45
C ILE A 107 7.93 -0.64 -2.76
N SER A 108 7.68 -0.69 -1.45
CA SER A 108 7.74 -1.92 -0.66
C SER A 108 6.71 -2.95 -1.14
N LEU A 109 5.50 -2.50 -1.52
CA LEU A 109 4.46 -3.37 -2.09
C LEU A 109 4.86 -3.92 -3.46
N MET A 110 5.46 -3.11 -4.34
CA MET A 110 5.98 -3.59 -5.62
C MET A 110 7.05 -4.68 -5.43
N ILE A 111 8.02 -4.44 -4.55
CA ILE A 111 9.06 -5.43 -4.22
C ILE A 111 8.44 -6.69 -3.62
N THR A 112 7.47 -6.54 -2.72
CA THR A 112 6.76 -7.68 -2.12
C THR A 112 6.02 -8.52 -3.16
N GLY A 113 5.36 -7.88 -4.13
CA GLY A 113 4.72 -8.56 -5.25
C GLY A 113 5.71 -9.36 -6.10
N ILE A 114 6.91 -8.81 -6.36
CA ILE A 114 7.98 -9.51 -7.08
C ILE A 114 8.51 -10.70 -6.27
N ILE A 115 8.77 -10.52 -4.97
CA ILE A 115 9.21 -11.60 -4.08
C ILE A 115 8.18 -12.75 -4.08
N LEU A 116 6.89 -12.43 -3.98
CA LEU A 116 5.83 -13.43 -4.01
C LEU A 116 5.72 -14.14 -5.35
N TYR A 117 5.91 -13.43 -6.46
CA TYR A 117 5.94 -14.05 -7.79
C TYR A 117 7.06 -15.11 -7.92
N PHE A 118 8.24 -14.86 -7.34
CA PHE A 118 9.34 -15.84 -7.32
C PHE A 118 9.16 -16.96 -6.28
N LEU A 119 8.34 -16.73 -5.25
CA LEU A 119 8.12 -17.70 -4.17
C LEU A 119 6.96 -18.66 -4.48
N ILE A 120 6.02 -18.32 -5.34
CA ILE A 120 4.89 -19.17 -5.74
C ILE A 120 5.37 -20.11 -6.86
#